data_AF-A0A2S9GCW1-F1
#
_entry.id   AF-A0A2S9GCW1-F1
#
_cell.length_a   1.000
_cell.length_b   1.000
_cell.length_c   1.000
_cell.angle_alpha   90.00
_cell.angle_beta   90.00
_cell.angle_gamma   90.00
#
_symmetry.space_group_name_H-M   'P 1'
#
loop_
_entity.id
_entity.type
_entity.pdbx_description
1 polymer ?
#
loop_
_entity_poly.entity_id
_entity_poly.type
_entity_poly.pdbx_seq_one_letter_code
_entity_poly.pdbx_strand_id
1 'polypeptide(L)'
;GHSSALIEVDGYRVLVDPVWSDRCSPSRTVGPQRMHDVPVLLGALPAVDAVVISHDHYDHLDIDTIVALAHTQRAPFVVPLGIGA
;
A
#
# COMPACT_ATOMS: atom_id res chain seq x y z
N GLY A 1 6.34 6.49 2.29
CA GLY A 1 6.02 7.93 2.45
C GLY A 1 4.60 8.03 2.97
N HIS A 2 4.22 9.12 3.67
CA HIS A 2 3.04 9.11 4.55
C HIS A 2 3.17 7.99 5.60
N SER A 3 2.19 7.11 5.74
CA SER A 3 2.21 5.90 6.56
C SER A 3 2.87 4.70 5.86
N SER A 4 3.13 4.77 4.55
CA SER A 4 3.72 3.64 3.83
C SER A 4 5.15 3.37 4.27
N ALA A 5 5.39 2.17 4.79
CA ALA A 5 6.69 1.71 5.26
C ALA A 5 6.97 0.27 4.81
N LEU A 6 8.20 0.00 4.40
CA LEU A 6 8.72 -1.36 4.24
C LEU A 6 9.59 -1.65 5.47
N ILE A 7 9.18 -2.62 6.27
CA ILE A 7 9.84 -3.01 7.52
C ILE A 7 10.53 -4.33 7.30
N GLU A 8 11.84 -4.39 7.58
CA GLU A 8 12.59 -5.65 7.61
C GLU A 8 12.90 -6.02 9.06
N VAL A 9 12.46 -7.20 9.48
CA VAL A 9 12.66 -7.71 10.85
C VAL A 9 12.81 -9.23 10.82
N ASP A 10 13.85 -9.76 11.46
CA ASP A 10 14.15 -11.20 11.53
C ASP A 10 14.13 -11.93 10.16
N GLY A 11 14.52 -11.23 9.10
CA GLY A 11 14.52 -11.76 7.73
C GLY A 11 13.17 -11.68 6.99
N TYR A 12 12.12 -11.19 7.64
CA TYR A 12 10.81 -10.94 7.05
C TYR A 12 10.68 -9.50 6.58
N ARG A 13 9.94 -9.30 5.49
CA ARG A 13 9.60 -8.00 4.91
C ARG A 13 8.10 -7.74 5.01
N VAL A 14 7.71 -6.71 5.76
CA VAL A 14 6.31 -6.31 5.92
C VAL A 14 6.11 -4.94 5.28
N LEU A 15 5.18 -4.86 4.33
CA LEU A 15 4.76 -3.60 3.72
C LEU A 15 3.50 -3.09 4.42
N VAL A 16 3.58 -1.92 5.04
CA VAL A 16 2.48 -1.31 5.82
C VAL A 16 1.87 -0.16 5.03
N ASP A 17 0.54 -0.06 5.03
CA ASP A 17 -0.28 1.01 4.44
C ASP A 17 0.23 1.50 3.06
N PRO A 18 0.34 0.62 2.05
CA PRO A 18 0.99 0.98 0.79
C PRO A 18 0.13 1.92 -0.06
N VAL A 19 0.69 3.09 -0.38
CA VAL A 19 0.07 4.09 -1.26
C VAL A 19 1.07 4.54 -2.32
N TRP A 20 0.81 4.16 -3.57
CA TRP A 20 1.61 4.53 -4.75
C TRP A 20 0.86 5.47 -5.72
N SER A 21 -0.46 5.61 -5.56
CA SER A 21 -1.25 6.55 -6.35
C SER A 21 -0.84 8.00 -6.14
N ASP A 22 -1.00 8.82 -7.18
CA ASP A 22 -0.73 10.27 -7.11
C ASP A 22 -1.69 11.00 -6.16
N ARG A 23 -2.89 10.44 -5.96
CA ARG A 23 -3.98 11.06 -5.20
C ARG A 23 -4.66 10.05 -4.28
N CYS A 24 -4.84 10.42 -3.01
CA CYS A 24 -5.61 9.63 -2.02
C CYS A 24 -7.09 10.01 -2.11
N SER A 25 -7.78 9.57 -3.16
CA SER A 25 -9.18 9.94 -3.43
C SER A 25 -9.87 8.92 -4.34
N PRO A 26 -11.19 8.72 -4.22
CA PRO A 26 -11.96 7.96 -5.20
C PRO A 26 -12.05 8.68 -6.56
N SER A 27 -11.82 10.00 -6.58
CA SER A 27 -11.76 10.79 -7.81
C SER A 27 -10.34 10.89 -8.33
N ARG A 28 -10.16 10.69 -9.64
CA ARG A 28 -8.88 10.87 -10.31
C ARG A 28 -8.44 12.34 -10.41
N THR A 29 -9.37 13.29 -10.23
CA THR A 29 -9.12 14.72 -10.47
C THR A 29 -9.29 15.60 -9.23
N VAL A 30 -9.97 15.10 -8.18
CA VAL A 30 -10.29 15.88 -6.98
C VAL A 30 -9.81 15.14 -5.73
N GLY A 31 -9.23 15.85 -4.76
CA GLY A 31 -8.78 15.29 -3.48
C GLY A 31 -7.30 15.53 -3.19
N PRO A 32 -6.76 15.03 -2.08
CA PRO A 32 -5.37 15.25 -1.69
C PRO A 32 -4.39 14.60 -2.67
N GLN A 33 -3.54 15.42 -3.30
CA GLN A 33 -2.41 14.93 -4.10
C GLN A 33 -1.19 14.77 -3.20
N ARG A 34 -0.36 13.76 -3.47
CA ARG A 34 0.89 13.58 -2.73
C ARG A 34 1.86 14.75 -2.95
N MET A 35 2.62 15.07 -1.91
CA MET A 35 3.56 16.21 -1.90
C MET A 35 4.98 15.85 -2.35
N HIS A 36 5.35 14.57 -2.33
CA HIS A 36 6.69 14.07 -2.65
C HIS A 36 6.56 12.86 -3.54
N ASP A 37 7.47 12.62 -4.48
CA ASP A 37 7.52 11.43 -5.34
C ASP A 37 7.59 10.10 -4.56
N VAL A 38 7.19 8.99 -5.20
CA VAL A 38 7.35 7.67 -4.59
C VAL A 38 8.85 7.35 -4.59
N PRO A 39 9.40 6.82 -3.48
CA PRO A 39 10.85 6.61 -3.39
C PRO A 39 11.34 5.51 -4.35
N VAL A 40 10.44 4.61 -4.77
CA VAL A 40 10.71 3.51 -5.68
C VAL A 40 9.45 3.17 -6.46
N LEU A 41 9.60 2.65 -7.69
CA LEU A 41 8.48 2.11 -8.46
C LEU A 41 7.89 0.89 -7.74
N LEU A 42 6.56 0.72 -7.77
CA LEU A 42 5.89 -0.40 -7.11
C LEU A 42 6.43 -1.76 -7.59
N GLY A 43 6.67 -1.90 -8.89
CA GLY A 43 7.22 -3.14 -9.48
C GLY A 43 8.70 -3.40 -9.18
N ALA A 44 9.40 -2.45 -8.56
CA ALA A 44 10.77 -2.62 -8.08
C ALA A 44 10.85 -2.95 -6.59
N LEU A 45 9.70 -3.10 -5.91
CA LEU A 45 9.67 -3.62 -4.56
C LEU A 45 10.24 -5.06 -4.51
N PRO A 46 11.01 -5.41 -3.47
CA PRO A 46 11.38 -6.80 -3.23
C PRO A 46 10.13 -7.62 -2.93
N ALA A 47 10.26 -8.95 -2.97
CA ALA A 47 9.22 -9.82 -2.45
C ALA A 47 8.97 -9.49 -0.97
N VAL A 48 7.71 -9.27 -0.62
CA VAL A 48 7.27 -9.03 0.77
C VAL A 48 6.57 -10.26 1.31
N ASP A 49 6.63 -10.45 2.62
CA ASP A 49 6.05 -11.59 3.33
C ASP A 49 4.66 -11.30 3.87
N ALA A 50 4.31 -10.03 4.03
CA ALA A 50 2.97 -9.57 4.37
C ALA A 50 2.72 -8.14 3.88
N VAL A 51 1.46 -7.85 3.55
CA VAL A 51 0.95 -6.48 3.39
C VAL A 51 -0.03 -6.22 4.52
N VAL A 52 0.20 -5.17 5.31
CA VAL A 52 -0.64 -4.79 6.45
C VAL A 52 -1.35 -3.49 6.13
N ILE A 53 -2.67 -3.46 6.30
CA ILE A 53 -3.50 -2.26 6.17
C ILE A 53 -4.07 -1.94 7.55
N SER A 54 -3.94 -0.70 7.99
CA SER A 54 -4.41 -0.27 9.32
C SER A 54 -5.91 0.04 9.36
N HIS A 55 -6.45 0.69 8.33
CA HIS A 55 -7.87 1.07 8.19
C HIS A 55 -8.22 1.44 6.74
N ASP A 56 -9.49 1.78 6.45
CA ASP A 56 -10.05 1.91 5.10
C ASP A 56 -10.05 3.33 4.51
N HIS A 57 -9.37 4.29 5.14
CA HIS A 57 -9.21 5.62 4.54
C HIS A 57 -8.32 5.57 3.30
N TYR A 58 -8.62 6.40 2.29
CA TYR A 58 -7.92 6.40 0.99
C TYR A 58 -6.41 6.67 1.07
N ASP A 59 -5.92 7.29 2.14
CA ASP A 59 -4.49 7.53 2.38
C ASP A 59 -3.79 6.36 3.11
N HIS A 60 -4.51 5.27 3.39
CA HIS A 60 -3.98 4.02 3.95
C HIS A 60 -4.40 2.79 3.12
N LEU A 61 -5.54 2.86 2.42
CA LEU A 61 -6.08 1.83 1.53
C LEU A 61 -6.21 2.39 0.11
N ASP A 62 -5.12 2.30 -0.66
CA ASP A 62 -5.07 2.71 -2.06
C ASP A 62 -5.38 1.53 -2.98
N ILE A 63 -6.61 1.49 -3.51
CA ILE A 63 -7.12 0.35 -4.29
C ILE A 63 -6.23 0.01 -5.49
N ASP A 64 -5.73 0.99 -6.24
CA ASP A 64 -4.89 0.74 -7.41
C ASP A 64 -3.57 0.07 -7.01
N THR A 65 -2.99 0.50 -5.88
CA THR A 65 -1.80 -0.12 -5.29
C THR A 65 -2.08 -1.54 -4.79
N ILE A 66 -3.19 -1.76 -4.09
CA ILE A 66 -3.56 -3.08 -3.56
C ILE A 66 -3.80 -4.08 -4.69
N VAL A 67 -4.53 -3.70 -5.74
CA VAL A 67 -4.76 -4.55 -6.92
C VAL A 67 -3.44 -4.89 -7.60
N ALA A 68 -2.56 -3.91 -7.81
CA ALA A 68 -1.25 -4.15 -8.40
C ALA A 68 -0.38 -5.09 -7.54
N LEU A 69 -0.40 -4.93 -6.21
CA LEU A 69 0.30 -5.83 -5.28
C LEU A 69 -0.28 -7.24 -5.32
N ALA A 70 -1.61 -7.40 -5.35
CA ALA A 70 -2.26 -8.72 -5.42
C ALA A 70 -1.90 -9.49 -6.72
N HIS A 71 -1.58 -8.78 -7.81
CA HIS A 71 -1.12 -9.39 -9.05
C HIS A 71 0.39 -9.68 -9.08
N THR A 72 1.20 -8.96 -8.31
CA THR A 72 2.67 -9.02 -8.39
C THR A 72 3.33 -9.73 -7.21
N GLN A 73 2.64 -9.84 -6.08
CA GLN A 73 3.13 -10.43 -4.85
C GLN A 73 2.30 -11.66 -4.46
N ARG A 74 2.92 -12.57 -3.71
CA ARG A 74 2.24 -13.73 -3.10
C ARG A 74 1.89 -13.52 -1.62
N ALA A 75 2.21 -12.34 -1.10
CA ALA A 75 2.02 -12.01 0.31
C ALA A 75 0.53 -12.03 0.69
N PRO A 76 0.18 -12.55 1.88
CA PRO A 76 -1.14 -12.33 2.44
C PRO A 76 -1.35 -10.84 2.78
N PHE A 77 -2.61 -10.40 2.65
CA PHE A 77 -3.06 -9.11 3.14
C PHE A 77 -3.66 -9.29 4.54
N VAL A 78 -3.11 -8.59 5.52
CA VAL A 78 -3.60 -8.53 6.90
C VAL A 78 -4.35 -7.22 7.07
N VAL A 79 -5.66 -7.32 7.29
CA VAL A 79 -6.58 -6.18 7.28
C VAL A 79 -7.56 -6.24 8.46
N PRO A 80 -8.12 -5.09 8.89
CA PRO A 80 -9.22 -5.06 9.83
C PRO A 80 -10.42 -5.89 9.39
N LEU A 81 -11.18 -6.37 10.37
CA LEU A 81 -12.45 -7.06 10.13
C LEU A 81 -13.39 -6.17 9.31
N GLY A 82 -13.97 -6.76 8.26
CA GLY A 82 -14.92 -6.08 7.36
C GLY A 82 -14.30 -5.46 6.10
N ILE A 83 -12.97 -5.37 6.00
CA ILE A 83 -12.30 -4.84 4.79
C ILE A 83 -11.99 -5.95 3.77
N GLY A 84 -11.52 -7.11 4.24
CA GLY A 84 -11.11 -8.24 3.39
C GLY A 84 -12.21 -9.25 3.07
N ALA A 85 -13.48 -8.86 3.18
CA ALA A 85 -14.65 -9.74 2.99
C ALA A 85 -15.04 -9.91 1.53
#